data_AF-A0A392VDU2-F1
#
_entry.id   AF-A0A392VDU2-F1
#
_cell.length_a   1.000
_cell.length_b   1.000
_cell.length_c   1.000
_cell.angle_alpha   90.00
_cell.angle_beta   90.00
_cell.angle_gamma   90.00
#
_symmetry.space_group_name_H-M   'P 1'
#
loop_
_entity.id
_entity.type
_entity.pdbx_description
1 polymer ?
#
loop_
_entity_poly.entity_id
_entity_poly.type
_entity_poly.pdbx_seq_one_letter_code
_entity_poly.pdbx_strand_id
1 'polypeptide(L)' 'MGCAEENKITLGTYVLREEAILWWKTAKLRLGAGGMVITWQFRGEFLRKYFPTDIRNKKVVEFMELKQGDM' A
#
# COMPACT_ATOMS: atom_id res chain seq x y z
N MET A 1 -18.83 1.75 -13.72
CA MET A 1 -19.16 2.43 -12.44
C MET A 1 -17.89 2.43 -11.59
N GLY A 2 -17.29 3.59 -11.32
CA GLY A 2 -16.02 3.71 -10.60
C GLY A 2 -16.23 3.83 -9.08
N CYS A 3 -15.33 3.25 -8.29
CA CYS A 3 -15.30 3.46 -6.84
C CYS A 3 -14.84 4.90 -6.54
N ALA A 4 -15.56 5.63 -5.70
CA ALA A 4 -15.12 6.95 -5.22
C ALA A 4 -13.79 6.84 -4.44
N GLU A 5 -12.91 7.83 -4.54
CA GLU A 5 -11.57 7.77 -3.95
C GLU A 5 -11.58 7.51 -2.43
N GLU A 6 -12.55 8.10 -1.72
CA GLU A 6 -12.79 7.87 -0.29
C GLU A 6 -13.14 6.40 0.05
N ASN A 7 -13.92 5.75 -0.81
CA ASN A 7 -14.27 4.34 -0.66
C ASN A 7 -13.04 3.46 -0.90
N LYS A 8 -12.15 3.85 -1.82
CA LYS A 8 -10.92 3.08 -2.08
C LYS A 8 -9.97 3.09 -0.88
N ILE A 9 -9.85 4.21 -0.16
CA ILE A 9 -9.03 4.29 1.06
C ILE A 9 -9.65 3.45 2.16
N THR A 10 -10.97 3.55 2.34
CA THR A 10 -11.70 2.77 3.35
C THR A 10 -11.48 1.27 3.14
N LEU A 11 -11.64 0.80 1.91
CA LEU A 11 -11.40 -0.59 1.54
C LEU A 11 -9.93 -0.99 1.70
N GLY A 12 -9.00 -0.15 1.23
CA GLY A 12 -7.56 -0.44 1.30
C GLY A 12 -7.02 -0.50 2.73
N THR A 13 -7.65 0.22 3.66
CA THR A 13 -7.21 0.30 5.06
C THR A 13 -7.91 -0.70 5.96
N TYR A 14 -9.08 -1.21 5.55
CA TYR A 14 -9.85 -2.24 6.27
C TYR A 14 -9.06 -3.55 6.46
N VAL A 15 -8.19 -3.89 5.52
CA VAL A 15 -7.39 -5.13 5.56
C VAL A 15 -6.08 -4.97 6.35
N LEU A 16 -5.71 -3.76 6.77
CA LEU A 16 -4.50 -3.55 7.56
C LEU A 16 -4.63 -4.19 8.94
N ARG A 17 -3.53 -4.72 9.45
CA ARG A 17 -3.43 -5.38 10.75
C ARG A 17 -2.20 -4.88 11.49
N GLU A 18 -2.23 -4.99 12.82
CA GLU A 18 -1.08 -4.78 13.71
C GLU A 18 -0.28 -3.49 13.45
N GLU A 19 1.00 -3.60 13.09
CA GLU A 19 1.88 -2.46 12.80
C GLU A 19 1.32 -1.57 11.68
N ALA A 20 0.73 -2.17 10.65
CA ALA A 20 0.28 -1.44 9.47
C ALA A 20 -0.90 -0.51 9.76
N ILE A 21 -1.82 -0.91 10.66
CA ILE A 21 -2.93 -0.03 11.05
C ILE A 21 -2.46 1.10 11.97
N LEU A 22 -1.48 0.84 12.85
CA LEU A 22 -0.89 1.86 13.71
C LEU A 22 -0.10 2.89 12.89
N TRP A 23 0.71 2.42 11.94
CA TRP A 23 1.42 3.27 10.99
C TRP A 23 0.47 4.15 10.19
N TRP A 24 -0.61 3.57 9.64
CA TRP A 24 -1.54 4.34 8.80
C TRP A 24 -2.25 5.46 9.57
N LYS A 25 -2.62 5.25 10.85
CA LYS A 25 -3.20 6.31 11.70
C LYS A 25 -2.27 7.51 11.81
N THR A 26 -0.98 7.29 12.04
CA THR A 26 0.03 8.35 12.15
C THR A 26 0.29 9.01 10.78
N ALA A 27 0.40 8.22 9.72
CA ALA A 27 0.58 8.72 8.36
C ALA A 27 -0.60 9.61 7.93
N LYS A 28 -1.84 9.23 8.26
CA LYS A 28 -3.06 9.99 7.98
C LYS A 28 -3.05 11.37 8.63
N LEU A 29 -2.62 11.47 9.88
CA LEU A 29 -2.48 12.76 10.57
C LEU A 29 -1.47 13.68 9.87
N ARG A 30 -0.31 13.13 9.49
CA ARG A 30 0.72 13.87 8.76
C ARG A 30 0.23 14.38 7.39
N LEU A 31 -0.50 13.54 6.65
CA LEU A 31 -1.04 13.90 5.33
C LEU A 31 -2.17 14.94 5.43
N GLY A 32 -2.99 14.86 6.48
CA GLY A 32 -4.12 15.78 6.72
C GLY A 32 -3.72 17.14 7.29
N ALA A 33 -2.49 17.30 7.78
CA ALA A 33 -2.00 18.54 8.41
C ALA A 33 -2.03 19.78 7.50
N GLY A 34 -2.15 19.60 6.17
CA GLY A 34 -2.31 20.69 5.20
C GLY A 34 -3.75 21.00 4.79
N GLY A 35 -4.76 20.40 5.44
CA GLY A 35 -6.18 20.55 5.03
C GLY A 35 -6.52 19.84 3.70
N MET A 36 -5.58 19.08 3.14
CA MET A 36 -5.81 18.31 1.92
C MET A 36 -6.69 17.09 2.20
N VAL A 37 -7.69 16.89 1.33
CA VAL A 37 -8.44 15.64 1.28
C VAL A 37 -7.46 14.53 0.90
N ILE A 38 -7.25 13.60 1.84
CA ILE A 38 -6.45 12.41 1.58
C ILE A 38 -7.23 11.57 0.58
N THR A 39 -6.76 11.53 -0.67
CA THR A 39 -7.30 10.73 -1.77
C THR A 39 -6.43 9.48 -1.95
N TRP A 40 -6.04 9.14 -3.18
CA TRP A 40 -5.24 7.96 -3.52
C TRP A 40 -3.79 7.94 -2.94
N GLN A 41 -3.42 8.96 -2.17
CA GLN A 41 -2.12 9.07 -1.49
C GLN A 41 -1.82 7.87 -0.56
N PHE A 42 -2.85 7.21 -0.02
CA PHE A 42 -2.69 5.97 0.76
C PHE A 42 -1.83 4.94 0.01
N ARG A 43 -2.16 4.66 -1.26
CA ARG A 43 -1.48 3.63 -2.04
C ARG A 43 -0.01 3.96 -2.24
N GLY A 44 0.30 5.24 -2.52
CA GLY A 44 1.67 5.70 -2.69
C GLY A 44 2.50 5.54 -1.43
N GLU A 45 1.99 6.01 -0.29
CA GLU A 45 2.68 5.90 1.00
C GLU A 45 2.83 4.44 1.45
N PHE A 46 1.80 3.62 1.25
CA PHE A 46 1.81 2.20 1.59
C PHE A 46 2.89 1.44 0.80
N LEU A 47 2.93 1.63 -0.53
CA LEU A 47 3.93 0.99 -1.38
C LEU A 47 5.34 1.47 -1.03
N ARG A 48 5.52 2.76 -0.74
CA ARG A 48 6.84 3.29 -0.35
C ARG A 48 7.35 2.69 0.96
N LYS A 49 6.46 2.46 1.95
CA LYS A 49 6.82 1.93 3.26
C LYS A 49 7.04 0.41 3.25
N TYR A 50 6.14 -0.35 2.61
CA TYR A 50 6.13 -1.82 2.69
C TYR A 50 6.66 -2.53 1.43
N PHE A 51 6.73 -1.83 0.30
CA PHE A 51 7.24 -2.36 -0.97
C PHE A 51 8.32 -1.45 -1.55
N PRO A 52 9.42 -1.18 -0.81
CA PRO A 52 10.51 -0.37 -1.31
C PRO A 52 11.15 -1.02 -2.55
N THR A 53 11.87 -0.21 -3.32
CA THR A 53 12.41 -0.63 -4.64
C THR A 53 13.28 -1.87 -4.56
N ASP A 54 14.06 -2.04 -3.50
CA ASP A 54 14.90 -3.21 -3.28
C ASP A 54 14.07 -4.49 -3.08
N ILE A 55 13.00 -4.44 -2.28
CA ILE A 55 12.07 -5.56 -2.08
C ILE A 55 11.36 -5.90 -3.39
N ARG A 56 10.92 -4.88 -4.14
CA ARG A 56 10.32 -5.07 -5.47
C ARG A 56 11.29 -5.73 -6.45
N ASN A 57 12.54 -5.27 -6.50
CA ASN A 57 13.56 -5.83 -7.37
C ASN A 57 13.88 -7.28 -7.00
N LYS A 58 13.95 -7.62 -5.70
CA LYS A 58 14.08 -9.00 -5.24
C LYS A 58 12.93 -9.87 -5.73
N LYS A 59 11.68 -9.40 -5.64
CA LYS A 59 10.52 -10.13 -6.17
C LYS A 59 10.54 -10.31 -7.68
N VAL A 60 11.08 -9.35 -8.44
CA VAL A 60 11.28 -9.51 -9.89
C VAL A 60 12.30 -10.62 -10.18
N VAL A 61 13.42 -10.66 -9.46
CA VAL A 61 14.42 -11.71 -9.62
C VAL A 61 13.84 -13.08 -9.24
N GLU A 62 13.20 -13.21 -8.07
CA GLU A 62 12.50 -14.44 -7.68
C GLU A 62 11.51 -14.90 -8.75
N PHE A 63 10.77 -13.96 -9.35
CA PHE A 63 9.81 -14.28 -10.41
C PHE A 63 10.48 -14.75 -11.70
N MET A 64 11.63 -14.18 -12.07
CA MET A 64 12.39 -14.62 -13.24
C MET A 64 12.97 -16.04 -13.07
N GLU A 65 13.25 -16.43 -11.83
CA GLU A 65 13.80 -17.76 -11.50
C GLU A 65 12.71 -18.82 -11.27
N LEU A 66 11.43 -18.43 -11.22
CA LEU A 66 10.31 -19.37 -11.11
C LEU A 66 10.31 -20.34 -12.29
N LYS A 67 10.40 -21.62 -11.97
CA LYS A 67 10.16 -22.72 -12.91
C LYS A 67 8.83 -23.36 -12.58
N GLN A 68 8.08 -23.72 -13.62
CA GLN A 68 6.91 -24.56 -13.46
C GLN A 68 7.35 -25.91 -12.87
N GLY A 69 6.79 -26.29 -11.72
CA GLY A 69 7.01 -27.62 -11.16
C GLY A 69 6.34 -28.69 -12.01
N ASP A 70 6.85 -29.92 -11.95
CA ASP A 70 6.13 -31.07 -12.51
C ASP A 70 4.83 -31.30 -11.71
N MET A 71 3.80 -31.72 -12.44
CA MET A 71 2.44 -31.94 -11.94
C MET A 71 2.36 -33.15 -11.00
#